data_AF-A0A2S2PNG1-F1
#
_entry.id   AF-A0A2S2PNG1-F1
#
_cell.length_a   1.000
_cell.length_b   1.000
_cell.length_c   1.000
_cell.angle_alpha   90.00
_cell.angle_beta   90.00
_cell.angle_gamma   90.00
#
_symmetry.space_group_name_H-M   'P 1'
#
loop_
_entity.id
_entity.type
_entity.pdbx_description
1 polymer ?
#
loop_
_entity_poly.entity_id
_entity_poly.type
_entity_poly.pdbx_seq_one_letter_code
_entity_poly.pdbx_strand_id
1 'polypeptide(L)'
;MISGVLLMVAVISGIVCGETPRPSGARAAFKDAGQAERHLLAALGMKRRPVVDKSKVEIPAAMLELYRMQMSYEFDTTALPLPGHHVKSANTARTYLHRETEPKK
;
A
#
# COMPACT_ATOMS: atom_id res chain seq x y z
N MET A 1 17.36 -5.26 -45.36
CA MET A 1 17.13 -4.19 -44.35
C MET A 1 16.20 -4.62 -43.20
N ILE A 2 15.77 -5.89 -43.12
CA ILE A 2 14.77 -6.37 -42.14
C ILE A 2 15.41 -6.85 -40.82
N SER A 3 16.71 -7.20 -40.83
CA SER A 3 17.43 -7.72 -39.66
C SER A 3 17.61 -6.70 -38.53
N GLY A 4 17.74 -5.40 -38.84
CA GLY A 4 17.95 -4.36 -37.81
C GLY A 4 16.69 -4.00 -37.02
N VAL A 5 15.52 -4.08 -37.65
CA VAL A 5 14.24 -3.76 -36.99
C VAL A 5 13.83 -4.87 -36.03
N LEU A 6 14.11 -6.14 -36.37
CA LEU A 6 13.84 -7.28 -35.48
C LEU A 6 14.71 -7.24 -34.21
N LEU A 7 15.96 -6.80 -34.31
CA LEU A 7 16.86 -6.63 -33.17
C LEU A 7 16.35 -5.52 -32.23
N MET A 8 15.86 -4.42 -32.78
CA MET A 8 15.31 -3.31 -31.98
C MET A 8 13.99 -3.68 -31.29
N VAL A 9 13.09 -4.41 -31.94
CA VAL A 9 11.85 -4.89 -31.32
C VAL A 9 12.14 -5.91 -30.20
N ALA A 10 13.18 -6.74 -30.34
CA ALA A 10 13.61 -7.68 -29.31
C ALA A 10 14.24 -6.97 -28.09
N VAL A 11 15.01 -5.89 -28.30
CA VAL A 11 15.56 -5.06 -27.22
C VAL A 11 14.45 -4.31 -26.48
N ILE A 12 13.46 -3.78 -27.19
CA ILE A 12 12.31 -3.10 -26.58
C ILE A 12 11.42 -4.09 -25.81
N SER A 13 11.23 -5.32 -26.32
CA SER A 13 10.48 -6.38 -25.61
C SER A 13 11.24 -6.96 -24.41
N GLY A 14 12.57 -6.97 -24.44
CA GLY A 14 13.42 -7.44 -23.34
C GLY A 14 13.51 -6.49 -22.14
N ILE A 15 13.22 -5.20 -22.32
CA ILE A 15 13.22 -4.20 -21.24
C ILE A 15 11.91 -4.23 -20.43
N VAL A 16 10.82 -4.76 -21.01
CA VAL A 16 9.48 -4.72 -20.39
C VAL A 16 9.20 -5.90 -19.44
N CYS A 17 10.02 -6.96 -19.46
CA CYS A 17 9.85 -8.09 -18.53
C CYS A 17 10.80 -8.01 -17.32
N GLY A 18 10.68 -6.90 -16.60
CA GLY A 18 11.13 -6.79 -15.22
C GLY A 18 9.92 -6.50 -14.35
N GLU A 19 9.04 -7.49 -14.17
CA GLU A 19 8.11 -7.47 -13.04
C GLU A 19 8.98 -7.44 -11.77
N THR A 20 9.24 -6.23 -11.28
CA THR A 20 9.66 -6.09 -9.90
C THR A 20 8.55 -6.73 -9.07
N PRO A 21 8.88 -7.70 -8.19
CA PRO A 21 7.87 -8.30 -7.34
C PRO A 21 7.20 -7.15 -6.59
N ARG A 22 5.93 -6.87 -6.93
CA ARG A 22 5.10 -5.99 -6.13
C ARG A 22 5.20 -6.55 -4.71
N PRO A 23 5.69 -5.79 -3.72
CA PRO A 23 5.70 -6.27 -2.36
C PRO A 23 4.24 -6.48 -1.95
N SER A 24 3.81 -7.72 -2.04
CA SER A 24 2.60 -8.26 -1.46
C SER A 24 2.62 -7.89 0.02
N GLY A 25 1.88 -6.84 0.35
CA GLY A 25 0.99 -6.68 1.50
C GLY A 25 1.48 -6.96 2.93
N ALA A 26 2.66 -7.51 3.14
CA ALA A 26 3.26 -7.69 4.45
C ALA A 26 3.87 -6.35 4.86
N ARG A 27 3.02 -5.47 5.39
CA ARG A 27 3.46 -4.29 6.15
C ARG A 27 4.27 -4.78 7.34
N ALA A 28 5.57 -4.97 7.14
CA ALA A 28 6.52 -5.01 8.24
C ALA A 28 6.36 -3.66 8.94
N ALA A 29 5.72 -3.67 10.11
CA ALA A 29 5.65 -2.49 10.95
C ALA A 29 7.08 -2.13 11.34
N PHE A 30 7.64 -1.08 10.73
CA PHE A 30 8.94 -0.56 11.12
C PHE A 30 8.84 -0.18 12.59
N LYS A 31 9.74 -0.72 13.40
CA LYS A 31 9.73 -0.48 14.85
C LYS A 31 10.09 0.98 15.15
N ASP A 32 10.96 1.55 14.33
CA ASP A 32 11.47 2.92 14.45
C ASP A 32 11.51 3.64 13.10
N ALA A 33 11.39 4.97 13.11
CA ALA A 33 11.49 5.81 11.91
C ALA A 33 12.85 5.66 11.20
N GLY A 34 13.94 5.50 11.96
CA GLY A 34 15.28 5.28 11.39
C GLY A 34 15.42 3.94 10.67
N GLN A 35 14.64 2.92 11.05
CA GLN A 35 14.60 1.65 10.34
C GLN A 35 13.91 1.82 8.99
N ALA A 36 12.74 2.49 8.98
CA ALA A 36 12.01 2.79 7.76
C ALA A 36 12.86 3.59 6.75
N GLU A 37 13.57 4.62 7.23
CA GLU A 37 14.46 5.43 6.38
C GLU A 37 15.55 4.58 5.71
N ARG A 38 16.22 3.70 6.46
CA ARG A 38 17.26 2.81 5.90
C ARG A 38 16.71 1.90 4.81
N HIS A 39 15.52 1.33 5.02
CA HIS A 39 14.86 0.50 4.01
C HIS A 39 14.49 1.29 2.76
N LEU A 40 13.94 2.50 2.90
CA LEU A 40 13.61 3.36 1.78
C LEU A 40 14.85 3.77 0.98
N LEU A 41 15.93 4.15 1.68
CA LEU A 41 17.20 4.48 1.04
C LEU A 41 17.75 3.28 0.26
N ALA A 42 17.74 2.08 0.85
CA ALA A 42 18.18 0.86 0.19
C ALA A 42 17.31 0.51 -1.04
N ALA A 43 15.98 0.60 -0.91
CA ALA A 43 15.04 0.33 -2.00
C ALA A 43 15.21 1.30 -3.18
N LEU A 44 15.57 2.55 -2.90
CA LEU A 44 15.84 3.57 -3.92
C LEU A 44 17.30 3.58 -4.40
N GLY A 45 18.14 2.65 -3.93
CA GLY A 45 19.56 2.57 -4.30
C GLY A 45 20.43 3.72 -3.77
N MET A 46 19.95 4.45 -2.76
CA MET A 46 20.63 5.60 -2.17
C MET A 46 21.40 5.22 -0.92
N LYS A 47 22.63 5.73 -0.78
CA LYS A 47 23.48 5.47 0.41
C LYS A 47 23.21 6.45 1.56
N ARG A 48 22.71 7.64 1.24
CA ARG A 48 22.46 8.74 2.18
C ARG A 48 21.25 9.54 1.72
N ARG A 49 20.63 10.24 2.67
CA ARG A 49 19.52 11.16 2.39
C ARG A 49 19.99 12.30 1.47
N PRO A 50 19.32 12.53 0.34
CA PRO A 50 19.61 13.69 -0.50
C PRO A 50 19.32 15.00 0.25
N VAL A 51 20.23 15.97 0.15
CA VAL A 51 20.02 17.32 0.65
C VAL A 51 19.39 18.13 -0.48
N VAL A 52 18.20 18.68 -0.24
CA VAL A 52 17.42 19.37 -1.26
C VAL A 52 17.00 20.74 -0.75
N ASP A 53 17.28 21.77 -1.55
CA ASP A 53 16.81 23.14 -1.33
C ASP A 53 15.32 23.24 -1.72
N LYS A 54 14.44 23.23 -0.72
CA LYS A 54 12.98 23.21 -0.93
C LYS A 54 12.45 24.40 -1.73
N SER A 55 13.14 25.54 -1.70
CA SER A 55 12.77 26.74 -2.45
C SER A 55 12.98 26.61 -3.95
N LYS A 56 13.76 25.62 -4.40
CA LYS A 56 14.13 25.43 -5.81
C LYS A 56 13.44 24.22 -6.44
N VAL A 57 12.60 23.50 -5.68
CA VAL A 57 11.93 22.28 -6.17
C VAL A 57 10.62 22.66 -6.82
N GLU A 58 10.58 22.59 -8.14
CA GLU A 58 9.35 22.69 -8.92
C GLU A 58 8.95 21.28 -9.39
N ILE A 59 7.77 20.82 -8.99
CA ILE A 59 7.23 19.52 -9.41
C ILE A 59 6.30 19.75 -10.61
N PRO A 60 6.59 19.20 -11.80
CA PRO A 60 5.73 19.39 -12.97
C PRO A 60 4.30 18.87 -12.76
N ALA A 61 3.31 19.56 -13.31
CA ALA A 61 1.90 19.18 -13.16
C ALA A 61 1.61 17.76 -13.67
N ALA A 62 2.23 17.36 -14.78
CA ALA A 62 2.11 16.01 -15.33
C ALA A 62 2.59 14.92 -14.36
N MET A 63 3.62 15.19 -13.55
CA MET A 63 4.12 14.25 -12.55
C MET A 63 3.11 14.04 -11.42
N LEU A 64 2.42 15.11 -11.00
CA LEU A 64 1.38 15.02 -9.99
C LEU A 64 0.19 14.20 -10.47
N GLU A 65 -0.18 14.36 -11.74
CA GLU A 65 -1.25 13.58 -12.36
C GLU A 65 -0.92 12.09 -12.44
N LEU A 66 0.30 11.75 -12.89
CA LEU A 66 0.77 10.37 -12.91
C LEU A 66 0.78 9.74 -11.53
N TYR A 67 1.22 10.48 -10.50
CA TYR A 67 1.19 9.99 -9.13
C TYR A 67 -0.23 9.69 -8.65
N ARG A 68 -1.21 10.54 -8.98
CA ARG A 68 -2.63 10.31 -8.68
C ARG A 68 -3.15 9.05 -9.36
N MET A 69 -2.85 8.88 -10.64
CA MET A 69 -3.25 7.70 -11.41
C MET A 69 -2.65 6.42 -10.82
N GLN A 70 -1.36 6.43 -10.47
CA GLN A 70 -0.65 5.26 -9.93
C GLN A 70 -1.13 4.87 -8.54
N MET A 71 -1.47 5.85 -7.70
CA MET A 71 -1.94 5.57 -6.35
C MET A 71 -3.40 5.13 -6.31
N SER A 72 -4.18 5.31 -7.38
CA SER A 72 -5.61 4.91 -7.47
C SER A 72 -6.46 5.33 -6.25
N TYR A 73 -6.08 6.42 -5.58
CA TYR A 73 -6.75 6.95 -4.39
C TYR A 73 -7.24 8.36 -4.69
N GLU A 74 -8.52 8.48 -5.01
CA GLU A 74 -9.33 9.60 -4.55
C GLU A 74 -9.40 9.43 -3.02
N PHE A 75 -8.90 10.40 -2.26
CA PHE A 75 -8.70 10.24 -0.82
C PHE A 75 -10.06 10.12 -0.13
N ASP A 76 -10.48 8.90 0.18
CA ASP A 76 -11.39 8.58 1.26
C ASP A 76 -10.86 7.31 1.94
N THR A 77 -11.22 7.06 3.20
CA THR A 77 -10.89 5.82 3.95
C THR A 77 -9.61 5.79 4.81
N THR A 78 -9.42 6.75 5.73
CA THR A 78 -8.62 6.49 6.95
C THR A 78 -9.44 5.97 8.13
N ALA A 79 -10.75 5.75 7.97
CA ALA A 79 -11.62 5.23 9.03
C ALA A 79 -12.90 4.56 8.51
N LEU A 80 -12.82 3.66 7.53
CA LEU A 80 -13.99 2.81 7.29
C LEU A 80 -14.02 1.69 8.33
N PRO A 81 -15.09 1.57 9.16
CA PRO A 81 -15.27 0.42 10.02
C PRO A 81 -15.62 -0.78 9.14
N LEU A 82 -14.60 -1.50 8.66
CA LEU A 82 -14.83 -2.75 7.95
C LEU A 82 -15.52 -3.75 8.90
N PRO A 83 -16.64 -4.36 8.50
CA PRO A 83 -17.28 -5.39 9.32
C PRO A 83 -16.28 -6.52 9.55
N GLY A 84 -15.96 -6.81 10.81
CA GLY A 84 -14.98 -7.84 11.18
C GLY A 84 -13.73 -7.34 11.91
N HIS A 85 -13.35 -6.06 11.78
CA HIS A 85 -12.06 -5.57 12.31
C HIS A 85 -11.97 -5.58 13.86
N HIS A 86 -13.11 -5.46 14.54
CA HIS A 86 -13.20 -5.48 16.02
C HIS A 86 -14.08 -6.63 16.57
N VAL A 87 -14.47 -7.58 15.72
CA VAL A 87 -15.44 -8.63 16.10
C VAL A 87 -14.79 -9.75 16.90
N LYS A 88 -13.46 -9.91 16.81
CA LYS A 88 -12.71 -10.93 17.58
C LYS A 88 -12.71 -10.69 19.09
N SER A 89 -12.84 -9.43 19.55
CA SER A 89 -12.89 -9.06 20.97
C SER A 89 -14.30 -8.65 21.43
N ALA A 90 -15.29 -8.75 20.54
CA ALA A 90 -16.66 -8.38 20.87
C ALA A 90 -17.34 -9.51 21.65
N ASN A 91 -17.41 -9.38 22.97
CA ASN A 91 -18.20 -10.26 23.82
C ASN A 91 -19.69 -9.98 23.59
N THR A 92 -20.36 -10.76 22.73
CA THR A 92 -21.82 -10.70 22.63
C THR A 92 -22.42 -11.51 23.78
N ALA A 93 -22.87 -10.83 24.84
CA ALA A 93 -23.66 -11.47 25.89
C ALA A 93 -25.09 -11.72 25.37
N ARG A 94 -25.52 -12.98 25.34
CA ARG A 94 -26.89 -13.36 25.01
C ARG A 94 -27.72 -13.37 26.29
N THR A 95 -28.68 -12.45 26.41
CA THR A 95 -29.62 -12.44 27.53
C THR A 95 -30.84 -13.28 27.18
N TYR A 96 -31.30 -14.09 28.14
CA TYR A 96 -32.56 -14.82 28.06
C TYR A 96 -33.53 -14.22 29.07
N LEU A 97 -34.73 -13.87 28.63
CA LEU A 97 -35.81 -13.48 29.53
C LEU A 97 -36.33 -14.75 30.22
N HIS A 98 -36.15 -14.84 31.53
CA HIS A 98 -36.74 -15.91 32.31
C HIS A 98 -38.26 -15.73 32.31
N ARG A 99 -38.98 -16.66 31.67
CA ARG A 99 -40.42 -16.80 31.86
C ARG A 99 -40.63 -17.81 32.97
N GLU A 100 -41.13 -17.34 34.11
CA GLU A 100 -41.66 -18.21 35.15
C GLU A 100 -42.82 -19.02 34.55
N THR A 101 -42.58 -20.29 34.24
CA THR A 101 -43.69 -21.23 34.06
C THR A 101 -44.23 -21.52 35.45
N GLU A 102 -45.47 -21.11 35.70
CA GLU A 102 -46.13 -21.26 36.99
C GLU A 102 -45.94 -22.67 37.58
N PRO A 103 -45.75 -22.78 38.92
CA PRO A 103 -45.62 -24.08 39.56
C PRO A 103 -46.92 -24.87 39.36
N LYS A 104 -46.84 -25.98 38.63
CA LYS A 104 -47.91 -26.99 38.63
C LYS A 104 -48.06 -27.52 40.06
N LYS A 105 -49.17 -27.16 40.70
CA LYS A 105 -49.72 -27.84 41.88
C LYS A 105 -50.90 -28.68 41.45
#